data_AF-A0A917M3V3-F1
#
_entry.id   AF-A0A917M3V3-F1
#
_cell.length_a   1.000
_cell.length_b   1.000
_cell.length_c   1.000
_cell.angle_alpha   90.00
_cell.angle_beta   90.00
_cell.angle_gamma   90.00
#
_symmetry.space_group_name_H-M   'P 1'
#
loop_
_entity.id
_entity.type
_entity.pdbx_description
1 polymer ?
#
loop_
_entity_poly.entity_id
_entity_poly.type
_entity_poly.pdbx_seq_one_letter_code
_entity_poly.pdbx_strand_id
1 'polypeptide(L)'
;MKPAGVVRKVDQLGRIVLPKSLRKRYQMNEGDPVEILVQGDHIILERYRPRCVFCGSMEEVRDFKDRYLCGQCVGEMNQLRR
;
A
#
# COMPACT_ATOMS: atom_id res chain seq x y z
N MET A 1 18.16 -9.35 2.49
CA MET A 1 17.36 -8.57 3.46
C MET A 1 18.29 -8.06 4.55
N LYS A 2 18.16 -6.79 4.98
CA LYS A 2 18.92 -6.28 6.15
C LYS A 2 18.01 -6.33 7.37
N PRO A 3 18.43 -6.95 8.49
CA PRO A 3 17.62 -6.96 9.70
C PRO A 3 17.43 -5.52 10.18
N ALA A 4 16.20 -5.16 10.56
CA ALA A 4 15.94 -3.87 11.19
C ALA A 4 16.60 -3.76 12.59
N GLY A 5 17.10 -4.86 13.14
CA GLY A 5 17.85 -4.90 14.40
C GLY A 5 17.02 -4.63 15.64
N VAL A 6 15.68 -4.70 15.54
CA VAL A 6 14.76 -4.37 16.63
C VAL A 6 13.77 -5.51 16.83
N VAL A 7 13.67 -5.98 18.07
CA VAL A 7 12.66 -6.96 18.52
C VAL A 7 11.57 -6.23 19.30
N ARG A 8 10.31 -6.55 19.01
CA ARG A 8 9.14 -6.04 19.72
C ARG A 8 8.21 -7.18 20.09
N LYS A 9 7.66 -7.11 21.30
CA LYS A 9 6.61 -8.01 21.73
C LYS A 9 5.30 -7.61 21.05
N VAL A 10 4.49 -8.61 20.76
CA VAL A 10 3.10 -8.42 20.35
C VAL A 10 2.29 -7.97 21.57
N ASP A 11 1.37 -7.04 21.39
CA ASP A 11 0.48 -6.62 22.47
C ASP A 11 -0.67 -7.61 22.70
N GLN A 12 -1.54 -7.33 23.66
CA GLN A 12 -2.66 -8.21 24.03
C GLN A 12 -3.68 -8.42 22.90
N LEU A 13 -3.68 -7.56 21.87
CA LEU A 13 -4.62 -7.60 20.75
C LEU A 13 -3.96 -8.14 19.47
N GLY A 14 -2.72 -8.63 19.53
CA GLY A 14 -2.02 -9.13 18.35
C GLY A 14 -1.30 -8.06 17.53
N ARG A 15 -1.21 -6.81 18.01
CA ARG A 15 -0.59 -5.71 17.25
C ARG A 15 0.90 -5.62 17.53
N ILE A 16 1.65 -5.11 16.54
CA ILE A 16 3.10 -4.82 16.66
C ILE A 16 3.32 -3.32 16.49
N VAL A 17 4.11 -2.74 17.40
CA VAL A 17 4.45 -1.31 17.33
C VAL A 17 5.66 -1.10 16.42
N LEU A 18 5.49 -0.31 15.35
CA LEU A 18 6.60 0.09 14.48
C LEU A 18 7.40 1.25 15.11
N PRO A 19 8.72 1.08 15.36
CA PRO A 19 9.57 2.14 15.89
C PRO A 19 9.54 3.44 15.07
N LYS A 20 9.65 4.58 15.75
CA LYS A 20 9.64 5.92 15.12
C LYS A 20 10.68 6.08 14.01
N SER A 21 11.84 5.44 14.14
CA SER A 21 12.91 5.46 13.13
C SER A 21 12.48 4.80 11.82
N LEU A 22 11.83 3.63 11.89
CA LEU A 22 11.33 2.94 10.71
C LEU A 22 10.19 3.72 10.06
N ARG A 23 9.24 4.23 10.85
CA ARG A 23 8.17 5.10 10.35
C ARG A 23 8.70 6.29 9.56
N LYS A 24 9.68 7.02 10.11
CA LYS A 24 10.32 8.15 9.42
C LYS A 24 11.03 7.72 8.14
N ARG A 25 11.81 6.64 8.19
CA ARG A 25 12.57 6.13 7.03
C ARG A 25 11.66 5.71 5.87
N TYR A 26 10.54 5.08 6.17
CA TYR A 26 9.59 4.58 5.18
C TYR A 26 8.42 5.54 4.94
N GLN A 27 8.44 6.74 5.52
CA GLN A 27 7.38 7.76 5.37
C GLN A 27 5.98 7.20 5.68
N MET A 28 5.89 6.43 6.77
CA MET A 28 4.62 5.88 7.29
C MET A 28 4.17 6.76 8.45
N ASN A 29 3.28 7.72 8.15
CA ASN A 29 2.72 8.62 9.14
C ASN A 29 1.48 8.00 9.80
N GLU A 30 0.99 8.67 10.84
CA GLU A 30 -0.24 8.27 11.49
C GLU A 30 -1.42 8.43 10.53
N GLY A 31 -2.26 7.39 10.42
CA GLY A 31 -3.37 7.34 9.47
C GLY A 31 -3.01 6.88 8.06
N ASP A 32 -1.72 6.80 7.70
CA ASP A 32 -1.33 6.33 6.37
C ASP A 32 -1.66 4.83 6.21
N PRO A 33 -2.28 4.42 5.09
CA PRO A 33 -2.52 3.02 4.81
C PRO A 33 -1.20 2.29 4.52
N VAL A 34 -1.08 1.08 5.07
CA VAL A 34 0.07 0.19 4.90
C VAL A 34 -0.43 -1.12 4.30
N GLU A 35 0.23 -1.56 3.23
CA GLU A 35 -0.04 -2.85 2.58
C GLU A 35 0.76 -3.94 3.31
N ILE A 36 0.08 -5.01 3.71
CA ILE A 36 0.67 -6.17 4.36
C ILE A 36 0.69 -7.32 3.36
N LEU A 37 1.89 -7.76 2.99
CA LEU A 37 2.12 -8.84 2.04
C LEU A 37 2.73 -10.04 2.77
N VAL A 38 2.40 -11.24 2.30
CA VAL A 38 2.95 -12.50 2.82
C VAL A 38 3.80 -13.14 1.72
N GLN A 39 5.06 -13.43 2.05
CA GLN A 39 5.98 -14.12 1.16
C GLN A 39 6.69 -15.25 1.91
N GLY A 40 6.23 -16.48 1.71
CA GLY A 40 6.69 -17.64 2.49
C GLY A 40 6.42 -17.41 3.98
N ASP A 41 7.46 -17.53 4.80
CA ASP A 41 7.39 -17.30 6.25
C ASP A 41 7.65 -15.84 6.67
N HIS A 42 7.63 -14.91 5.71
CA HIS A 42 7.90 -13.50 5.94
C HIS A 42 6.65 -12.64 5.74
N ILE A 43 6.48 -11.67 6.65
CA ILE A 43 5.55 -10.55 6.48
C ILE A 43 6.32 -9.36 5.96
N ILE A 44 5.86 -8.77 4.86
CA ILE A 44 6.44 -7.59 4.24
C ILE A 44 5.44 -6.44 4.40
N LEU A 45 5.92 -5.31 4.90
CA LEU A 45 5.14 -4.10 5.08
C LEU A 45 5.58 -3.06 4.05
N GLU A 46 4.63 -2.57 3.25
CA GLU A 46 4.88 -1.56 2.22
C GLU A 46 3.90 -0.39 2.35
N ARG A 47 4.26 0.77 1.80
CA ARG A 47 3.30 1.89 1.70
C ARG A 47 2.19 1.48 0.75
N TYR A 48 0.93 1.58 1.20
CA TYR A 48 -0.18 1.33 0.30
C TYR A 48 -0.17 2.37 -0.82
N ARG A 49 -0.25 1.88 -2.06
CA ARG A 49 -0.45 2.70 -3.24
C ARG A 49 -1.73 2.23 -3.93
N PRO A 50 -2.69 3.13 -4.17
CA PRO A 50 -3.89 2.75 -4.91
C PRO A 50 -3.50 2.25 -6.29
N ARG A 51 -4.14 1.17 -6.72
CA ARG A 51 -3.93 0.54 -8.03
C ARG A 51 -5.20 0.67 -8.84
N CYS A 52 -5.05 0.90 -10.15
CA CYS A 52 -6.17 0.90 -11.07
C CYS A 52 -6.92 -0.43 -10.99
N VAL A 53 -8.24 -0.38 -10.84
CA VAL A 53 -9.10 -1.57 -10.75
C VAL A 53 -9.08 -2.44 -12.01
N PHE A 54 -8.73 -1.85 -13.17
CA PHE A 54 -8.73 -2.56 -14.45
C PHE A 54 -7.38 -3.17 -14.80
N CYS A 55 -6.30 -2.38 -14.75
CA CYS A 55 -4.98 -2.83 -15.21
C CYS A 55 -3.94 -3.02 -14.09
N GLY A 56 -4.28 -2.67 -12.84
CA GLY A 56 -3.36 -2.75 -11.71
C GLY A 56 -2.24 -1.70 -11.69
N SER A 57 -2.21 -0.77 -12.66
CA SER A 57 -1.21 0.30 -12.71
C SER A 57 -1.32 1.22 -11.47
N MET A 58 -0.17 1.70 -11.01
CA MET A 58 -0.06 2.71 -9.95
C MET A 58 0.14 4.13 -10.51
N GLU A 59 0.26 4.27 -11.83
CA GLU A 59 0.52 5.56 -12.49
C GLU A 59 -0.78 6.34 -12.68
N GLU A 60 -0.73 7.62 -12.30
CA GLU A 60 -1.85 8.58 -12.46
C GLU A 60 -3.20 8.05 -11.97
N VAL A 61 -3.19 7.26 -10.91
CA VAL A 61 -4.40 6.67 -10.33
C VAL A 61 -5.19 7.74 -9.59
N ARG A 62 -6.46 7.88 -9.96
CA ARG A 62 -7.43 8.80 -9.33
C ARG A 62 -8.57 8.00 -8.70
N ASP A 63 -9.10 8.55 -7.62
CA ASP A 63 -10.33 8.04 -7.01
C ASP A 63 -11.56 8.53 -7.80
N PHE A 64 -12.49 7.61 -8.07
CA PHE A 64 -13.81 7.90 -8.63
C PHE A 64 -14.83 6.89 -8.11
N LYS A 65 -15.80 7.35 -7.30
CA LYS A 65 -16.87 6.50 -6.72
C LYS A 65 -16.32 5.27 -5.99
N ASP A 66 -15.35 5.49 -5.10
CA ASP A 66 -14.70 4.42 -4.30
C ASP A 66 -13.99 3.36 -5.15
N ARG A 67 -13.59 3.75 -6.37
CA ARG A 67 -12.78 2.94 -7.29
C ARG A 67 -11.59 3.76 -7.75
N TYR A 68 -10.46 3.08 -7.88
CA TYR A 68 -9.23 3.67 -8.37
C TYR A 68 -9.06 3.41 -9.87
N LEU A 69 -8.84 4.46 -10.65
CA LEU A 69 -8.71 4.41 -12.10
C LEU A 69 -7.46 5.16 -12.54
N CYS A 70 -6.61 4.53 -13.35
CA CYS A 70 -5.49 5.23 -13.99
C CYS A 70 -5.96 6.01 -15.22
N GLY A 71 -5.19 7.03 -15.61
CA GLY A 71 -5.47 7.85 -16.79
C GLY A 71 -5.63 7.03 -18.08
N GLN A 72 -4.82 5.97 -18.25
CA GLN A 72 -4.88 5.09 -19.42
C GLN A 72 -6.25 4.40 -19.54
N CYS A 73 -6.72 3.72 -18.49
CA CYS A 73 -8.00 3.02 -18.54
C CYS A 73 -9.18 3.97 -18.71
N VAL A 74 -9.12 5.18 -18.16
CA VAL A 74 -10.14 6.21 -18.41
C VAL A 74 -10.15 6.60 -19.91
N GLY A 75 -8.99 6.74 -20.53
CA GLY A 75 -8.85 7.00 -21.96
C GLY A 75 -9.47 5.89 -22.82
N GLU A 76 -9.15 4.63 -22.53
CA GLU A 76 -9.72 3.46 -23.21
C GLU A 76 -11.24 3.37 -23.02
N MET A 77 -11.76 3.64 -21.81
CA MET A 77 -13.20 3.65 -21.54
C MET A 77 -13.95 4.71 -22.34
N ASN A 78 -13.36 5.88 -22.56
CA ASN A 78 -13.99 6.92 -23.39
C ASN A 78 -14.10 6.50 -24.85
N GLN A 79 -13.22 5.62 -25.35
CA GLN A 79 -13.30 5.07 -26.71
C GLN A 79 -14.41 4.02 -26.88
N LEU A 80 -14.86 3.39 -25.78
CA LEU A 80 -15.98 2.44 -25.78
C LEU A 80 -17.34 3.12 -25.97
N ARG A 81 -17.42 4.45 -25.80
CA ARG A 81 -18.62 5.24 -26.10
C ARG A 81 -18.75 5.44 -27.61
N ARG A 82 -19.15 4.39 -28.32
CA ARG A 82 -19.79 4.48 -29.63
C ARG A 82 -21.29 4.23 -29.48
#